data_AF-A0A4C1X1D1-F1
#
_entry.id   AF-A0A4C1X1D1-F1
#
_cell.length_a   1.000
_cell.length_b   1.000
_cell.length_c   1.000
_cell.angle_alpha   90.00
_cell.angle_beta   90.00
_cell.angle_gamma   90.00
#
_symmetry.space_group_name_H-M   'P 1'
#
loop_
_entity.id
_entity.type
_entity.pdbx_description
1 polymer ?
#
loop_
_entity_poly.entity_id
_entity_poly.type
_entity_poly.pdbx_seq_one_letter_code
_entity_poly.pdbx_strand_id
1 'polypeptide(L)'
;MTYLLCVIISSLEDDLMMALYADDSAYFASSRSADLAAKRIYRVFDLLPEWLDKCKWRMAVSDSKTDVLLTGSQRITPDQLRLKGQAVKWKTCVRYLDVHIDRSMRMVPQVDYVIQMSLAARAKLRPILAARLPIRIKIGIYKCYIRSRLTYGALAWYALCSELQCQRFQAQQNIALHMIAGAGCNVKNDVIARDLKVETLEEFIKMLARRAFSRADAGPYTSLHNLAPQCDRSLKGYQLPRDLLSNSSNDDKV
;
A
#
# COMPACT_ATOMS: atom_id res chain seq x y z
N MET A 1 21.79 6.37 -2.89
CA MET A 1 21.29 7.28 -3.94
C MET A 1 19.81 7.40 -3.69
N THR A 2 19.33 8.57 -3.29
CA THR A 2 18.01 8.70 -2.67
C THR A 2 16.89 8.70 -3.72
N TYR A 3 15.90 7.81 -3.62
CA TYR A 3 14.66 7.95 -4.39
C TYR A 3 13.82 9.03 -3.76
N LEU A 4 13.37 9.99 -4.55
CA LEU A 4 12.59 11.12 -4.09
C LEU A 4 11.18 11.00 -4.67
N LEU A 5 10.22 10.58 -3.85
CA LEU A 5 8.82 10.60 -4.22
C LEU A 5 8.17 11.88 -3.70
N CYS A 6 7.45 12.57 -4.56
CA CYS A 6 6.65 13.72 -4.20
C CYS A 6 5.17 13.42 -4.46
N VAL A 7 4.33 13.58 -3.43
CA VAL A 7 2.88 13.43 -3.56
C VAL A 7 2.22 14.74 -3.16
N ILE A 8 1.58 15.38 -4.13
CA ILE A 8 0.81 16.60 -3.91
C ILE A 8 -0.65 16.20 -3.74
N ILE A 9 -1.23 16.52 -2.59
CA ILE A 9 -2.61 16.20 -2.24
C ILE A 9 -3.44 17.48 -2.31
N SER A 10 -4.40 17.54 -3.23
CA SER A 10 -5.35 18.66 -3.23
C SER A 10 -6.44 18.42 -2.15
N SER A 11 -6.25 18.93 -0.92
CA SER A 11 -7.16 18.79 0.23
C SER A 11 -7.46 20.11 0.92
N LEU A 12 -8.46 20.11 1.82
CA LEU A 12 -8.91 21.30 2.54
C LEU A 12 -7.90 21.79 3.59
N GLU A 13 -7.06 20.88 4.09
CA GLU A 13 -6.01 21.13 5.07
C GLU A 13 -4.64 21.28 4.41
N ASP A 14 -3.85 22.16 5.02
CA ASP A 14 -2.51 22.53 4.60
C ASP A 14 -1.48 21.84 5.49
N ASP A 15 -0.74 20.88 4.94
CA ASP A 15 0.25 20.11 5.68
C ASP A 15 1.47 19.79 4.78
N LEU A 16 2.63 19.59 5.40
CA LEU A 16 3.86 19.15 4.76
C LEU A 16 4.47 18.03 5.60
N MET A 17 4.40 16.81 5.08
CA MET A 17 4.86 15.60 5.74
C MET A 17 6.02 14.96 4.99
N MET A 18 6.89 14.28 5.73
CA MET A 18 8.03 13.56 5.19
C MET A 18 8.03 12.12 5.68
N ALA A 19 8.18 11.16 4.77
CA ALA A 19 8.38 9.75 5.09
C ALA A 19 9.75 9.30 4.60
N LEU A 20 10.58 8.81 5.51
CA LEU A 20 11.94 8.35 5.22
C LEU A 20 12.04 6.87 5.56
N TYR A 21 12.62 6.09 4.64
CA TYR A 21 12.96 4.70 4.87
C TYR A 21 14.29 4.39 4.19
N ALA A 22 15.34 4.16 4.99
CA ALA A 22 16.71 4.02 4.48
C ALA A 22 17.07 5.20 3.54
N ASP A 23 17.36 4.93 2.27
CA ASP A 23 17.62 5.94 1.24
C ASP A 23 16.37 6.37 0.45
N ASP A 24 15.21 5.78 0.68
CA ASP A 24 13.96 6.21 0.05
C ASP A 24 13.32 7.36 0.85
N SER A 25 13.10 8.49 0.19
CA SER A 25 12.51 9.69 0.77
C SER A 25 11.22 10.07 0.04
N ALA A 26 10.15 10.28 0.79
CA ALA A 26 8.85 10.70 0.28
C ALA A 26 8.42 12.02 0.94
N TYR A 27 8.02 12.99 0.13
CA TYR A 27 7.51 14.28 0.56
C TYR A 27 6.05 14.40 0.16
N PHE A 28 5.20 14.71 1.13
CA PHE A 28 3.77 14.91 0.93
C PHE A 28 3.46 16.37 1.23
N ALA A 29 2.84 17.08 0.30
CA ALA A 29 2.27 18.39 0.60
C ALA A 29 0.81 18.41 0.26
N SER A 30 0.01 18.88 1.21
CA SER A 30 -1.42 19.02 1.05
C SER A 30 -1.79 20.49 0.98
N SER A 31 -2.67 20.86 0.06
CA SER A 31 -3.24 22.22 0.00
C SER A 31 -4.50 22.28 -0.87
N ARG A 32 -5.30 23.33 -0.69
CA ARG A 32 -6.48 23.58 -1.53
C ARG A 32 -6.12 23.88 -2.99
N SER A 33 -4.90 24.38 -3.23
CA SER A 33 -4.34 24.66 -4.55
C SER A 33 -3.14 23.75 -4.81
N ALA A 34 -3.14 23.03 -5.92
CA ALA A 34 -1.99 22.22 -6.33
C ALA A 34 -0.73 23.08 -6.49
N ASP A 35 -0.87 24.34 -6.92
CA ASP A 35 0.25 25.27 -7.06
C ASP A 35 0.86 25.67 -5.70
N LEU A 36 0.02 25.88 -4.67
CA LEU A 36 0.51 26.18 -3.32
C LEU A 36 1.24 24.99 -2.72
N ALA A 37 0.69 23.78 -2.87
CA ALA A 37 1.37 22.57 -2.43
C ALA A 37 2.68 22.32 -3.20
N ALA A 38 2.68 22.51 -4.52
CA ALA A 38 3.89 22.43 -5.34
C ALA A 38 4.95 23.45 -4.89
N LYS A 39 4.56 24.70 -4.61
CA LYS A 39 5.46 25.74 -4.07
C LYS A 39 6.06 25.36 -2.71
N ARG A 40 5.31 24.68 -1.84
CA ARG A 40 5.84 24.18 -0.56
C ARG A 40 6.91 23.13 -0.78
N ILE A 41 6.66 22.15 -1.64
CA ILE A 41 7.65 21.12 -1.97
C ILE A 41 8.86 21.73 -2.68
N TYR A 42 8.63 22.69 -3.56
CA TYR A 42 9.69 23.42 -4.24
C TYR A 42 10.64 24.12 -3.23
N ARG A 43 10.10 24.77 -2.19
CA ARG A 43 10.94 25.35 -1.12
C ARG A 43 11.80 24.30 -0.40
N VAL A 44 11.26 23.10 -0.20
CA VAL A 44 12.04 21.99 0.35
C VAL A 44 13.15 21.59 -0.64
N PHE A 45 12.83 21.48 -1.92
CA PHE A 45 13.80 21.13 -2.97
C PHE A 45 14.91 22.17 -3.16
N ASP A 46 14.65 23.45 -2.89
CA ASP A 46 15.68 24.49 -2.91
C ASP A 46 16.65 24.35 -1.71
N LEU A 47 16.14 24.00 -0.53
CA LEU A 47 16.96 23.88 0.69
C LEU A 47 17.69 22.53 0.81
N LEU A 48 17.14 21.49 0.19
CA LEU A 48 17.58 20.11 0.36
C LEU A 48 18.99 19.84 -0.19
N PRO A 49 19.40 20.34 -1.39
CA PRO A 49 20.77 20.22 -1.87
C PRO A 49 21.78 20.87 -0.93
N GLU A 50 21.50 22.09 -0.46
CA GLU A 50 22.39 22.76 0.49
C GLU A 50 22.52 21.98 1.79
N TRP A 51 21.43 21.42 2.31
CA TRP A 51 21.46 20.62 3.53
C TRP A 51 22.23 19.31 3.32
N LEU A 52 21.99 18.58 2.23
CA LEU A 52 22.68 17.31 1.95
C LEU A 52 24.18 17.49 1.66
N ASP A 53 24.56 18.55 0.94
CA ASP A 53 25.96 18.84 0.62
C ASP A 53 26.70 19.48 1.80
N LYS A 54 26.13 20.49 2.49
CA LYS A 54 26.80 21.20 3.61
C LYS A 54 26.82 20.38 4.90
N CYS A 55 25.80 19.54 5.18
CA CYS A 55 25.77 18.72 6.40
C CYS A 55 26.61 17.42 6.29
N LYS A 56 27.58 17.36 5.36
CA LYS A 56 28.58 16.27 5.21
C LYS A 56 28.02 14.88 4.88
N TRP A 57 26.73 14.76 4.53
CA TRP A 57 26.12 13.45 4.25
C TRP A 57 26.64 12.83 2.94
N ARG A 58 27.26 13.62 2.04
CA ARG A 58 27.79 13.15 0.73
C ARG A 58 26.75 12.35 -0.07
N MET A 59 25.46 12.63 0.14
CA MET A 59 24.36 11.93 -0.51
C MET A 59 23.94 12.70 -1.76
N ALA A 60 24.27 12.15 -2.92
CA ALA A 60 23.78 12.69 -4.19
C ALA A 60 22.30 12.32 -4.39
N VAL A 61 21.46 13.34 -4.52
CA VAL A 61 20.10 13.20 -5.06
C VAL A 61 20.20 12.99 -6.56
N SER A 62 19.60 11.91 -7.06
CA SER A 62 19.55 11.60 -8.48
C SER A 62 18.31 12.20 -9.12
N ASP A 63 18.51 13.13 -10.04
CA ASP A 63 17.42 13.82 -10.74
C ASP A 63 16.55 12.85 -11.57
N SER A 64 17.16 11.79 -12.11
CA SER A 64 16.48 10.77 -12.93
C SER A 64 15.57 9.80 -12.16
N LYS A 65 15.63 9.79 -10.82
CA LYS A 65 14.82 8.91 -9.96
C LYS A 65 13.76 9.66 -9.16
N THR A 66 13.61 10.97 -9.40
CA THR A 66 12.60 11.78 -8.72
C THR A 66 11.29 11.70 -9.48
N ASP A 67 10.25 11.20 -8.81
CA ASP A 67 8.91 11.08 -9.38
C ASP A 67 7.93 11.96 -8.62
N VAL A 68 7.02 12.60 -9.35
CA VAL A 68 5.97 13.44 -8.74
C VAL A 68 4.61 12.90 -9.13
N LEU A 69 3.75 12.75 -8.13
CA LEU A 69 2.36 12.37 -8.27
C LEU A 69 1.48 13.52 -7.77
N LEU A 70 0.55 13.98 -8.59
CA LEU A 70 -0.58 14.81 -8.16
C LEU A 70 -1.77 13.91 -7.88
N THR A 71 -2.29 13.92 -6.65
CA THR A 71 -3.53 13.24 -6.26
C THR A 71 -4.59 14.24 -5.79
N GLY A 72 -5.85 13.96 -6.10
CA GLY A 72 -6.99 14.79 -5.72
C GLY A 72 -7.86 15.22 -6.90
N SER A 73 -8.71 16.23 -6.67
CA SER A 73 -9.73 16.67 -7.64
C SER A 73 -9.15 17.53 -8.75
N GLN A 74 -8.03 18.21 -8.50
CA GLN A 74 -7.39 19.06 -9.49
C GLN A 74 -6.73 18.22 -10.58
N ARG A 75 -7.05 18.55 -11.84
CA ARG A 75 -6.55 17.84 -13.01
C ARG A 75 -5.27 18.44 -13.59
N ILE A 76 -5.11 19.74 -13.40
CA ILE A 76 -4.01 20.54 -13.94
C ILE A 76 -2.77 20.33 -13.06
N THR A 77 -1.69 19.89 -13.68
CA THR A 77 -0.38 19.78 -13.04
C THR A 77 0.29 21.15 -13.05
N PRO A 78 0.82 21.63 -11.93
CA PRO A 78 1.59 22.86 -11.88
C PRO A 78 2.80 22.83 -12.83
N ASP A 79 3.02 23.92 -13.57
CA ASP A 79 4.08 24.01 -14.58
C ASP A 79 5.50 24.16 -14.00
N GLN A 80 5.65 24.24 -12.67
CA GLN A 80 6.87 24.73 -12.02
C GLN A 80 7.39 23.85 -10.86
N LEU A 81 7.59 22.54 -11.10
CA LEU A 81 8.42 21.74 -10.18
C LEU A 81 9.78 21.44 -10.82
N ARG A 82 10.82 22.11 -10.33
CA ARG A 82 12.21 21.86 -10.73
C ARG A 82 13.03 21.41 -9.52
N LEU A 83 13.87 20.41 -9.71
CA LEU A 83 14.87 19.98 -8.74
C LEU A 83 16.24 20.27 -9.37
N LYS A 84 17.09 21.05 -8.69
CA LYS A 84 18.41 21.48 -9.21
C LYS A 84 18.34 22.09 -10.63
N GLY A 85 17.28 22.83 -10.93
CA GLY A 85 17.05 23.45 -12.24
C GLY A 85 16.51 22.51 -13.33
N GLN A 86 16.41 21.20 -13.09
CA GLN A 86 15.79 20.24 -14.01
C GLN A 86 14.29 20.06 -13.73
N ALA A 87 13.48 19.98 -14.78
CA ALA A 87 12.05 19.74 -14.66
C ALA A 87 11.80 18.30 -14.18
N VAL A 88 10.99 18.15 -13.13
CA VAL A 88 10.66 16.83 -12.58
C VAL A 88 9.50 16.20 -13.35
N LYS A 89 9.58 14.89 -13.62
CA LYS A 89 8.57 14.18 -14.38
C LYS A 89 7.32 13.92 -13.54
N TRP A 90 6.19 14.43 -14.01
CA TRP A 90 4.87 14.06 -13.48
C TRP A 90 4.49 12.65 -13.95
N LYS A 91 4.07 11.82 -13.01
CA LYS A 91 3.54 10.47 -13.26
C LYS A 91 2.12 10.34 -12.71
N THR A 92 1.34 9.47 -13.32
CA THR A 92 -0.01 9.10 -12.85
C THR A 92 0.01 7.95 -11.85
N CYS A 93 1.13 7.22 -11.78
CA CYS A 93 1.40 6.13 -10.85
C CYS A 93 2.87 6.16 -10.48
N VAL A 94 3.15 5.99 -9.19
CA VAL A 94 4.50 6.02 -8.60
C VAL A 94 4.67 4.83 -7.67
N ARG A 95 5.90 4.36 -7.51
CA ARG A 95 6.22 3.23 -6.62
C ARG A 95 7.02 3.74 -5.43
N TYR A 96 6.56 3.40 -4.22
CA TYR A 96 7.26 3.68 -2.97
C TYR A 96 7.19 2.44 -2.07
N LEU A 97 8.35 1.96 -1.61
CA LEU A 97 8.46 0.73 -0.79
C LEU A 97 7.70 -0.47 -1.36
N ASP A 98 7.76 -0.64 -2.69
CA ASP A 98 7.05 -1.69 -3.44
C ASP A 98 5.52 -1.59 -3.45
N VAL A 99 4.98 -0.42 -3.09
CA VAL A 99 3.56 -0.09 -3.23
C VAL A 99 3.37 0.91 -4.36
N HIS A 100 2.50 0.56 -5.31
CA HIS A 100 2.11 1.43 -6.41
C HIS A 100 0.98 2.35 -5.98
N ILE A 101 1.25 3.64 -5.94
CA ILE A 101 0.29 4.67 -5.57
C ILE A 101 -0.16 5.35 -6.85
N ASP A 102 -1.44 5.26 -7.14
CA ASP A 102 -2.05 5.87 -8.32
C ASP A 102 -2.73 7.19 -7.99
N ARG A 103 -2.88 8.06 -8.98
CA ARG A 103 -3.54 9.36 -8.84
C ARG A 103 -4.92 9.28 -8.16
N SER A 104 -5.69 8.23 -8.43
CA SER A 104 -7.05 8.08 -7.91
C SER A 104 -7.11 7.50 -6.50
N MET A 105 -5.98 7.02 -5.96
CA MET A 105 -5.89 6.33 -4.67
C MET A 105 -6.78 5.08 -4.57
N ARG A 106 -7.21 4.53 -5.72
CA ARG A 106 -8.02 3.29 -5.80
C ARG A 106 -7.17 2.02 -5.83
N MET A 107 -5.85 2.18 -5.82
CA MET A 107 -4.86 1.11 -5.72
C MET A 107 -4.95 0.07 -6.85
N VAL A 108 -5.60 0.38 -7.97
CA VAL A 108 -5.78 -0.55 -9.11
C VAL A 108 -4.43 -1.11 -9.59
N PRO A 109 -3.40 -0.28 -9.86
CA PRO A 109 -2.11 -0.79 -10.32
C PRO A 109 -1.42 -1.68 -9.26
N GLN A 110 -1.60 -1.37 -7.97
CA GLN A 110 -1.07 -2.18 -6.90
C GLN A 110 -1.74 -3.55 -6.83
N VAL A 111 -3.07 -3.59 -6.96
CA VAL A 111 -3.84 -4.84 -6.96
C VAL A 111 -3.40 -5.73 -8.12
N ASP A 112 -3.29 -5.18 -9.33
CA ASP A 112 -2.86 -5.94 -10.50
C ASP A 112 -1.42 -6.45 -10.34
N TYR A 113 -0.52 -5.61 -9.82
CA TYR A 113 0.87 -6.00 -9.54
C TYR A 113 0.95 -7.15 -8.52
N VAL A 114 0.27 -7.03 -7.38
CA VAL A 114 0.30 -8.05 -6.32
C VAL A 114 -0.32 -9.37 -6.80
N ILE A 115 -1.41 -9.30 -7.58
CA ILE A 115 -2.01 -10.49 -8.21
C ILE A 115 -1.00 -11.12 -9.17
N GLN A 116 -0.37 -10.36 -10.06
CA GLN A 116 0.61 -10.90 -11.01
C GLN A 116 1.80 -11.57 -10.30
N MET A 117 2.30 -10.95 -9.23
CA MET A 117 3.37 -11.52 -8.41
C MET A 117 2.93 -12.81 -7.71
N SER A 118 1.69 -12.88 -7.24
CA SER A 118 1.09 -14.10 -6.67
C SER A 118 0.91 -15.21 -7.71
N LEU A 119 0.45 -14.87 -8.92
CA LEU A 119 0.34 -15.80 -10.04
C LEU A 119 1.72 -16.41 -10.39
N ALA A 120 2.74 -15.57 -10.51
CA ALA A 120 4.11 -16.01 -10.78
C ALA A 120 4.67 -16.88 -9.64
N ALA A 121 4.40 -16.51 -8.38
CA ALA A 121 4.78 -17.29 -7.21
C ALA A 121 4.14 -18.69 -7.22
N ARG A 122 2.84 -18.74 -7.47
CA ARG A 122 2.08 -19.99 -7.52
C ARG A 122 2.52 -20.87 -8.70
N ALA A 123 2.78 -20.28 -9.86
CA ALA A 123 3.29 -21.01 -11.03
C ALA A 123 4.62 -21.71 -10.71
N LYS A 124 5.56 -21.00 -10.07
CA LYS A 124 6.84 -21.57 -9.61
C LYS A 124 6.66 -22.67 -8.57
N LEU A 125 5.69 -22.53 -7.67
CA LEU A 125 5.42 -23.51 -6.61
C LEU A 125 4.53 -24.67 -7.03
N ARG A 126 3.93 -24.64 -8.21
CA ARG A 126 2.99 -25.66 -8.69
C ARG A 126 3.54 -27.09 -8.57
N PRO A 127 4.80 -27.40 -8.96
CA PRO A 127 5.32 -28.76 -8.81
C PRO A 127 5.33 -29.25 -7.37
N ILE A 128 5.63 -28.36 -6.43
CA ILE A 128 5.71 -28.68 -4.99
C ILE A 128 4.29 -28.82 -4.41
N LEU A 129 3.38 -27.92 -4.77
CA LEU A 129 1.99 -27.96 -4.28
C LEU A 129 1.22 -29.15 -4.86
N ALA A 130 1.53 -29.58 -6.08
CA ALA A 130 0.95 -30.77 -6.71
C ALA A 130 1.60 -32.10 -6.26
N ALA A 131 2.81 -32.07 -5.70
CA ALA A 131 3.49 -33.28 -5.23
C ALA A 131 2.75 -33.95 -4.05
N ARG A 132 3.07 -35.23 -3.82
CA ARG A 132 2.58 -36.01 -2.66
C ARG A 132 3.33 -35.60 -1.38
N LEU A 133 3.05 -34.39 -0.91
CA LEU A 133 3.56 -33.86 0.36
C LEU A 133 2.45 -33.80 1.42
N PRO A 134 2.80 -33.95 2.72
CA PRO A 134 1.86 -33.71 3.80
C PRO A 134 1.18 -32.35 3.68
N ILE A 135 -0.15 -32.31 3.86
CA ILE A 135 -0.97 -31.11 3.70
C ILE A 135 -0.46 -29.93 4.55
N ARG A 136 0.04 -30.21 5.76
CA ARG A 136 0.62 -29.23 6.67
C ARG A 136 1.80 -28.48 6.05
N ILE A 137 2.67 -29.17 5.31
CA ILE A 137 3.83 -28.57 4.65
C ILE A 137 3.36 -27.67 3.51
N LYS A 138 2.40 -28.13 2.69
CA LYS A 138 1.84 -27.34 1.59
C LYS A 138 1.19 -26.05 2.10
N ILE A 139 0.43 -26.12 3.19
CA ILE A 139 -0.15 -24.94 3.86
C ILE A 139 0.96 -24.01 4.37
N GLY A 140 2.01 -24.56 4.98
CA GLY A 140 3.16 -23.77 5.44
C GLY A 140 3.82 -22.98 4.31
N ILE A 141 4.05 -23.62 3.15
CA ILE A 141 4.61 -22.99 1.96
C ILE A 141 3.69 -21.88 1.44
N TYR A 142 2.38 -22.16 1.34
CA TYR A 142 1.40 -21.14 0.95
C TYR A 142 1.44 -19.92 1.88
N LYS A 143 1.39 -20.14 3.19
CA LYS A 143 1.42 -19.06 4.20
C LYS A 143 2.73 -18.26 4.13
N CYS A 144 3.86 -18.93 3.90
CA CYS A 144 5.19 -18.32 3.89
C CYS A 144 5.48 -17.51 2.63
N TYR A 145 4.99 -17.93 1.46
CA TYR A 145 5.43 -17.37 0.18
C TYR A 145 4.32 -16.72 -0.65
N ILE A 146 3.15 -17.36 -0.75
CA ILE A 146 2.04 -16.82 -1.56
C ILE A 146 1.28 -15.78 -0.73
N ARG A 147 0.86 -16.14 0.50
CA ARG A 147 0.11 -15.25 1.37
C ARG A 147 0.92 -14.02 1.75
N SER A 148 2.19 -14.19 2.10
CA SER A 148 3.09 -13.07 2.45
C SER A 148 3.20 -12.02 1.35
N ARG A 149 3.22 -12.44 0.08
CA ARG A 149 3.18 -11.52 -1.07
C ARG A 149 1.84 -10.83 -1.26
N LEU A 150 0.75 -11.57 -1.09
CA LEU A 150 -0.61 -11.02 -1.19
C LEU A 150 -0.88 -9.96 -0.11
N THR A 151 -0.29 -10.15 1.08
CA THR A 151 -0.54 -9.31 2.25
C THR A 151 0.55 -8.27 2.49
N TYR A 152 1.53 -8.14 1.59
CA TYR A 152 2.62 -7.18 1.74
C TYR A 152 2.08 -5.74 1.65
N GLY A 153 2.38 -4.94 2.67
CA GLY A 153 1.91 -3.56 2.77
C GLY A 153 0.38 -3.42 2.87
N ALA A 154 -0.38 -4.52 2.96
CA ALA A 154 -1.84 -4.51 2.92
C ALA A 154 -2.45 -3.61 4.02
N LEU A 155 -1.75 -3.45 5.15
CA LEU A 155 -2.11 -2.52 6.20
C LEU A 155 -2.35 -1.09 5.69
N ALA A 156 -1.57 -0.64 4.71
CA ALA A 156 -1.61 0.73 4.21
C ALA A 156 -2.64 0.94 3.08
N TRP A 157 -2.91 -0.07 2.25
CA TRP A 157 -3.66 0.10 1.01
C TRP A 157 -4.93 -0.77 0.89
N TYR A 158 -5.10 -1.81 1.69
CA TYR A 158 -6.23 -2.75 1.54
C TYR A 158 -7.58 -2.10 1.85
N ALA A 159 -7.63 -1.15 2.79
CA ALA A 159 -8.84 -0.37 3.08
C ALA A 159 -9.33 0.44 1.86
N LEU A 160 -8.42 0.87 0.99
CA LEU A 160 -8.74 1.67 -0.18
C LEU A 160 -9.29 0.83 -1.34
N CYS A 161 -9.24 -0.51 -1.23
CA CYS A 161 -9.69 -1.40 -2.27
C CYS A 161 -11.22 -1.48 -2.34
N SER A 162 -11.75 -1.59 -3.55
CA SER A 162 -13.17 -1.91 -3.76
C SER A 162 -13.45 -3.37 -3.43
N GLU A 163 -14.72 -3.68 -3.15
CA GLU A 163 -15.16 -5.06 -2.88
C GLU A 163 -14.77 -6.02 -4.01
N LEU A 164 -14.90 -5.59 -5.28
CA LEU A 164 -14.47 -6.37 -6.44
C LEU A 164 -12.97 -6.68 -6.42
N GLN A 165 -12.13 -5.73 -6.00
CA GLN A 165 -10.69 -5.98 -5.85
C GLN A 165 -10.42 -6.97 -4.71
N CYS A 166 -11.09 -6.82 -3.56
CA CYS A 166 -10.99 -7.76 -2.43
C CYS A 166 -11.39 -9.19 -2.85
N GLN A 167 -12.46 -9.33 -3.64
CA GLN A 167 -12.88 -10.62 -4.20
C GLN A 167 -11.80 -11.23 -5.11
N ARG A 168 -11.09 -10.42 -5.90
CA ARG A 168 -9.96 -10.91 -6.72
C ARG A 168 -8.82 -11.47 -5.87
N PHE A 169 -8.51 -10.85 -4.72
CA PHE A 169 -7.53 -11.39 -3.77
C PHE A 169 -7.99 -12.71 -3.17
N GLN A 170 -9.24 -12.76 -2.70
CA GLN A 170 -9.83 -13.98 -2.15
C GLN A 170 -9.83 -15.12 -3.18
N ALA A 171 -10.09 -14.82 -4.45
CA ALA A 171 -9.99 -15.79 -5.54
C ALA A 171 -8.56 -16.35 -5.69
N GLN A 172 -7.51 -15.55 -5.54
CA GLN A 172 -6.14 -16.05 -5.58
C GLN A 172 -5.82 -17.01 -4.42
N GLN A 173 -6.35 -16.73 -3.22
CA GLN A 173 -6.26 -17.66 -2.09
C GLN A 173 -7.02 -18.96 -2.40
N ASN A 174 -8.27 -18.86 -2.86
CA ASN A 174 -9.11 -20.03 -3.13
C ASN A 174 -8.46 -20.95 -4.17
N ILE A 175 -7.91 -20.40 -5.25
CA ILE A 175 -7.18 -21.19 -6.27
C ILE A 175 -5.98 -21.93 -5.65
N ALA A 176 -5.23 -21.27 -4.76
CA ALA A 176 -4.10 -21.91 -4.08
C ALA A 176 -4.57 -23.02 -3.13
N LEU A 177 -5.66 -22.82 -2.38
CA LEU A 177 -6.21 -23.81 -1.47
C LEU A 177 -6.77 -25.03 -2.21
N HIS A 178 -7.45 -24.84 -3.33
CA HIS A 178 -7.90 -25.93 -4.21
C HIS A 178 -6.71 -26.79 -4.69
N MET A 179 -5.62 -26.15 -5.09
CA MET A 179 -4.39 -26.86 -5.50
C MET A 179 -3.75 -27.65 -4.36
N ILE A 180 -3.79 -27.12 -3.14
CA ILE A 180 -3.23 -27.76 -1.94
C ILE A 180 -4.07 -28.98 -1.52
N ALA A 181 -5.41 -28.83 -1.53
CA ALA A 181 -6.35 -29.90 -1.22
C ALA A 181 -6.43 -30.97 -2.32
N GLY A 182 -6.01 -30.65 -3.55
CA GLY A 182 -6.28 -31.51 -4.71
C GLY A 182 -7.76 -31.60 -5.04
N ALA A 183 -8.53 -30.57 -4.71
CA ALA A 183 -9.98 -30.54 -4.84
C ALA A 183 -10.41 -30.26 -6.29
N GLY A 184 -11.49 -30.92 -6.73
CA GLY A 184 -12.14 -30.62 -8.00
C GLY A 184 -12.95 -29.31 -7.93
N CYS A 185 -13.31 -28.77 -9.09
CA CYS A 185 -14.07 -27.51 -9.22
C CYS A 185 -15.44 -27.49 -8.51
N ASN A 186 -15.99 -28.67 -8.20
CA ASN A 186 -17.30 -28.82 -7.55
C ASN A 186 -17.27 -28.59 -6.03
N VAL A 187 -16.08 -28.59 -5.41
CA VAL A 187 -15.96 -28.42 -3.96
C VAL A 187 -16.06 -26.93 -3.61
N LYS A 188 -16.94 -26.59 -2.67
CA LYS A 188 -17.13 -25.21 -2.25
C LYS A 188 -15.90 -24.66 -1.50
N ASN A 189 -15.61 -23.37 -1.72
CA ASN A 189 -14.42 -22.72 -1.15
C ASN A 189 -14.44 -22.67 0.39
N ASP A 190 -15.61 -22.51 1.00
CA ASP A 190 -15.80 -22.47 2.44
C ASP A 190 -15.51 -23.82 3.11
N VAL A 191 -15.86 -24.93 2.44
CA VAL A 191 -15.54 -26.29 2.90
C VAL A 191 -14.02 -26.49 2.94
N ILE A 192 -13.33 -26.15 1.85
CA ILE A 192 -11.87 -26.29 1.76
C ILE A 192 -11.17 -25.42 2.81
N ALA A 193 -11.61 -24.17 3.00
CA ALA A 193 -11.02 -23.27 3.98
C ALA A 193 -11.18 -23.81 5.42
N ARG A 194 -12.36 -24.36 5.75
CA ARG A 194 -12.64 -24.98 7.06
C ARG A 194 -11.78 -26.24 7.28
N ASP A 195 -11.72 -27.14 6.31
CA ASP A 195 -10.96 -28.40 6.42
C ASP A 195 -9.46 -28.14 6.56
N LEU A 196 -8.92 -27.18 5.80
CA LEU A 196 -7.52 -26.78 5.88
C LEU A 196 -7.21 -25.88 7.08
N LYS A 197 -8.24 -25.42 7.82
CA LYS A 197 -8.13 -24.45 8.92
C LYS A 197 -7.35 -23.20 8.52
N VAL A 198 -7.70 -22.64 7.37
CA VAL A 198 -7.10 -21.42 6.82
C VAL A 198 -8.13 -20.30 6.84
N GLU A 199 -7.82 -19.25 7.60
CA GLU A 199 -8.56 -17.98 7.62
C GLU A 199 -8.56 -17.29 6.24
N THR A 200 -9.58 -16.49 5.96
CA THR A 200 -9.64 -15.69 4.73
C THR A 200 -8.54 -14.63 4.72
N LEU A 201 -8.19 -14.11 3.54
CA LEU A 201 -7.21 -13.02 3.45
C LEU A 201 -7.68 -11.79 4.20
N GLU A 202 -8.97 -11.49 4.15
CA GLU A 202 -9.55 -10.34 4.85
C GLU A 202 -9.43 -10.49 6.38
N GLU A 203 -9.80 -11.64 6.93
CA GLU A 203 -9.64 -11.93 8.37
C GLU A 203 -8.18 -11.81 8.80
N PHE A 204 -7.26 -12.35 8.00
CA PHE A 204 -5.83 -12.26 8.26
C PHE A 204 -5.34 -10.82 8.26
N ILE A 205 -5.74 -10.01 7.28
CA ILE A 205 -5.35 -8.60 7.16
C ILE A 205 -5.94 -7.78 8.31
N LYS A 206 -7.21 -7.99 8.68
CA LYS A 206 -7.85 -7.35 9.84
C LYS A 206 -7.12 -7.71 11.13
N MET A 207 -6.73 -8.97 11.30
CA MET A 207 -5.94 -9.43 12.44
C MET A 207 -4.55 -8.78 12.47
N LEU A 208 -3.86 -8.67 11.31
CA LEU A 208 -2.59 -7.96 11.20
C LEU A 208 -2.75 -6.48 11.56
N ALA A 209 -3.80 -5.83 11.07
CA ALA A 209 -4.10 -4.43 11.36
C ALA A 209 -4.32 -4.19 12.86
N ARG A 210 -5.16 -5.01 13.51
CA ARG A 210 -5.36 -4.96 14.97
C ARG A 210 -4.04 -5.06 15.71
N ARG A 211 -3.22 -6.07 15.40
CA ARG A 211 -1.92 -6.26 16.06
C ARG A 211 -0.96 -5.11 15.82
N ALA A 212 -0.90 -4.59 14.59
CA ALA A 212 0.03 -3.51 14.24
C ALA A 212 -0.35 -2.20 14.92
N PHE A 213 -1.62 -1.78 14.83
CA PHE A 213 -2.09 -0.55 15.43
C PHE A 213 -2.07 -0.61 16.96
N SER A 214 -2.53 -1.71 17.58
CA SER A 214 -2.44 -1.84 19.05
C SER A 214 -0.99 -1.83 19.55
N ARG A 215 -0.05 -2.40 18.80
CA ARG A 215 1.38 -2.31 19.14
C ARG A 215 1.95 -0.90 18.98
N ALA A 216 1.51 -0.18 17.96
CA ALA A 216 1.92 1.19 17.74
C ALA A 216 1.42 2.10 18.88
N ASP A 217 0.14 1.96 19.24
CA ASP A 217 -0.51 2.75 20.30
C ASP A 217 -0.01 2.38 21.71
N ALA A 218 0.36 1.12 21.96
CA ALA A 218 0.95 0.68 23.23
C ALA A 218 2.49 0.85 23.30
N GLY A 219 3.12 1.30 22.21
CA GLY A 219 4.57 1.40 22.12
C GLY A 219 5.14 2.55 22.96
N PRO A 220 6.45 2.53 23.27
CA PRO A 220 7.09 3.61 24.03
C PRO A 220 7.25 4.91 23.22
N TYR A 221 7.04 4.87 21.91
CA TYR A 221 7.23 6.00 21.01
C TYR A 221 5.89 6.70 20.72
N THR A 222 5.67 7.84 21.36
CA THR A 222 4.44 8.64 21.20
C THR A 222 4.22 9.10 19.75
N SER A 223 5.29 9.26 18.96
CA SER A 223 5.20 9.58 17.54
C SER A 223 4.52 8.50 16.68
N LEU A 224 4.44 7.27 17.18
CA LEU A 224 3.75 6.16 16.52
C LEU A 224 2.33 5.95 17.05
N HIS A 225 1.92 6.70 18.07
CA HIS A 225 0.56 6.63 18.58
C HIS A 225 -0.38 7.28 17.57
N ASN A 226 -1.60 6.75 17.43
CA ASN A 226 -2.63 7.29 16.54
C ASN A 226 -2.22 7.35 15.05
N LEU A 227 -1.31 6.48 14.59
CA LEU A 227 -1.00 6.36 13.17
C LEU A 227 -2.27 6.12 12.33
N ALA A 228 -2.44 6.88 11.25
CA ALA A 228 -3.63 6.83 10.38
C ALA A 228 -4.94 7.01 11.18
N PRO A 229 -5.17 8.17 11.82
CA PRO A 229 -6.30 8.38 12.71
C PRO A 229 -7.64 8.14 12.01
N GLN A 230 -8.65 7.70 12.76
CA GLN A 230 -10.02 7.63 12.26
C GLN A 230 -10.52 9.06 12.07
N CYS A 231 -10.97 9.40 10.86
CA CYS A 231 -11.60 10.69 10.59
C CYS A 231 -13.11 10.50 10.53
N ASP A 232 -13.85 11.21 11.39
CA ASP A 232 -15.33 11.22 11.40
C ASP A 232 -15.95 11.67 10.06
N ARG A 233 -15.19 12.42 9.26
CA ARG A 233 -15.51 12.74 7.87
C ARG A 233 -14.46 12.15 6.95
N SER A 234 -14.81 11.07 6.25
CA SER A 234 -14.05 10.67 5.07
C SER A 234 -14.09 11.80 4.05
N LEU A 235 -12.94 12.43 3.79
CA LEU A 235 -12.82 13.62 2.95
C LEU A 235 -13.37 13.42 1.52
N LYS A 236 -13.55 12.18 1.05
CA LYS A 236 -14.12 11.82 -0.27
C LYS A 236 -14.81 10.44 -0.32
N GLY A 237 -15.22 9.86 0.80
CA GLY A 237 -15.78 8.51 0.87
C GLY A 237 -14.76 7.36 0.74
N TYR A 238 -13.46 7.65 0.80
CA TYR A 238 -12.41 6.63 0.92
C TYR A 238 -12.32 6.13 2.36
N GLN A 239 -12.16 4.81 2.53
CA GLN A 239 -11.82 4.23 3.82
C GLN A 239 -10.35 4.49 4.16
N LEU A 240 -10.08 4.68 5.45
CA LEU A 240 -8.74 4.83 5.98
C LEU A 240 -8.19 3.50 6.48
N PRO A 241 -6.86 3.34 6.61
CA PRO A 241 -6.25 2.11 7.14
C PRO A 241 -6.84 1.61 8.46
N ARG A 242 -7.23 2.52 9.37
CA ARG A 242 -7.88 2.15 10.65
C ARG A 242 -9.33 1.71 10.52
N ASP A 243 -9.98 1.92 9.37
CA ASP A 243 -11.32 1.41 9.12
C ASP A 243 -11.33 -0.12 8.98
N LEU A 244 -10.16 -0.75 8.78
CA LEU A 244 -10.03 -2.21 8.88
C LEU A 244 -10.32 -2.74 10.29
N LEU A 245 -10.29 -1.88 11.30
CA LEU A 245 -10.58 -2.25 12.68
C LEU A 245 -12.07 -2.30 12.97
N SER A 246 -12.90 -1.55 12.22
CA SER A 246 -14.34 -1.61 12.40
C SER A 246 -14.84 -2.98 11.92
N ASN A 247 -15.62 -3.64 12.79
CA ASN A 247 -16.40 -4.78 12.33
C ASN A 247 -17.44 -4.22 11.39
N SER A 248 -17.59 -4.79 10.19
CA SER A 248 -18.71 -4.50 9.30
C SER A 248 -20.01 -4.80 10.03
N SER A 249 -20.60 -3.81 10.68
CA SER A 249 -21.96 -3.88 11.23
C SER A 249 -22.93 -3.82 10.05
N ASN A 250 -23.08 -4.94 9.35
CA ASN A 250 -24.25 -5.21 8.52
C ASN A 250 -25.32 -5.90 9.37
N ASP A 251 -25.69 -5.30 10.51
CA ASP A 251 -26.81 -5.77 11.35
C ASP A 251 -27.98 -4.76 11.43
N ASP A 252 -27.89 -3.61 10.75
CA ASP A 252 -29.00 -2.63 10.74
C ASP A 252 -29.65 -2.53 9.35
N LYS A 253 -30.29 -3.62 8.92
CA LYS A 253 -31.48 -3.58 8.04
C LYS A 253 -32.40 -4.75 8.39
N VAL A 254 -33.20 -4.54 9.43
CA VAL A 254 -34.48 -5.22 9.64
C VAL A 254 -35.53 -4.57 8.73
#